data_AF-A0A671E5M6-F1
#
_entry.id   AF-A0A671E5M6-F1
#
_cell.length_a   1.000
_cell.length_b   1.000
_cell.length_c   1.000
_cell.angle_alpha   90.00
_cell.angle_beta   90.00
_cell.angle_gamma   90.00
#
_symmetry.space_group_name_H-M   'P 1'
#
loop_
_entity.id
_entity.type
_entity.pdbx_description
1 polymer ?
#
loop_
_entity_poly.entity_id
_entity_poly.type
_entity_poly.pdbx_seq_one_letter_code
_entity_poly.pdbx_strand_id
1 'polypeptide(L)'
;MGDKPPGFRGSRSWIGCVEASLCLDYFGGPKGRLCHVPRGAGLQGELERLYSHFAGGGGPVMVGGDADAQSKALLGVCLGPGTEAYVLVLDPHCWGPPKNSSELQAAGWVGWREVSTAFDPNSFYNLCLTSHNSEKQRQALN
;
A
#
# COMPACT_ATOMS: atom_id res chain seq x y z
N MET A 1 -7.14 16.99 12.98
CA MET A 1 -5.81 16.81 12.33
C MET A 1 -5.29 18.12 11.76
N GLY A 2 -6.09 18.91 11.03
CA GLY A 2 -5.67 20.24 10.56
C GLY A 2 -4.79 20.18 9.31
N ASP A 3 -4.70 19.02 8.67
CA ASP A 3 -3.94 18.69 7.47
C ASP A 3 -4.59 19.18 6.16
N LYS A 4 -5.90 19.45 6.18
CA LYS A 4 -6.68 19.89 5.02
C LYS A 4 -7.51 21.15 5.32
N PRO A 5 -7.78 21.98 4.29
CA PRO A 5 -8.56 23.21 4.46
C PRO A 5 -10.05 22.94 4.78
N PRO A 6 -10.78 23.94 5.30
CA PRO A 6 -12.24 23.89 5.39
C PRO A 6 -12.88 23.54 4.03
N GLY A 7 -13.92 22.70 4.04
CA GLY A 7 -14.58 22.22 2.81
C GLY A 7 -13.95 20.98 2.18
N PHE A 8 -12.83 20.47 2.70
CA PHE A 8 -12.28 19.19 2.24
C PHE A 8 -13.26 18.03 2.46
N ARG A 9 -14.00 18.04 3.58
CA ARG A 9 -15.08 17.08 3.85
C ARG A 9 -16.20 17.26 2.82
N GLY A 10 -16.51 16.19 2.09
CA GLY A 10 -17.52 16.19 1.03
C GLY A 10 -16.97 16.56 -0.36
N SER A 11 -15.68 16.90 -0.46
CA SER A 11 -15.00 17.09 -1.75
C SER A 11 -14.76 15.75 -2.47
N ARG A 12 -14.27 15.84 -3.72
CA ARG A 12 -13.81 14.69 -4.52
C ARG A 12 -12.27 14.65 -4.63
N SER A 13 -11.57 15.32 -3.73
CA SER A 13 -10.11 15.34 -3.73
C SER A 13 -9.56 13.99 -3.30
N TRP A 14 -8.51 13.52 -3.98
CA TRP A 14 -7.79 12.30 -3.60
C TRP A 14 -6.90 12.53 -2.37
N ILE A 15 -6.52 11.43 -1.73
CA ILE A 15 -5.55 11.37 -0.63
C ILE A 15 -4.46 10.36 -0.96
N GLY A 16 -3.28 10.53 -0.38
CA GLY A 16 -2.14 9.64 -0.56
C GLY A 16 -1.73 8.92 0.71
N CYS A 17 -0.52 8.34 0.67
CA CYS A 17 0.05 7.59 1.80
C CYS A 17 0.24 8.46 3.05
N VAL A 18 0.56 9.75 2.87
CA VAL A 18 0.75 10.70 3.99
C VAL A 18 -0.55 10.84 4.77
N GLU A 19 -1.64 11.23 4.09
CA GLU A 19 -2.95 11.37 4.72
C GLU A 19 -3.46 10.03 5.29
N ALA A 20 -3.21 8.92 4.59
CA ALA A 20 -3.57 7.60 5.10
C ALA A 20 -2.86 7.29 6.43
N SER A 21 -1.57 7.62 6.56
CA SER A 21 -0.82 7.43 7.82
C SER A 21 -1.35 8.29 8.96
N LEU A 22 -1.77 9.54 8.68
CA LEU A 22 -2.39 10.44 9.66
C LEU A 22 -3.74 9.90 10.13
N CYS A 23 -4.58 9.44 9.19
CA CYS A 23 -5.86 8.82 9.50
C CYS A 23 -5.68 7.56 10.35
N LEU A 24 -4.73 6.69 10.00
CA LEU A 24 -4.44 5.48 10.77
C LEU A 24 -4.10 5.81 12.23
N ASP A 25 -3.25 6.80 12.49
CA ASP A 25 -2.92 7.20 13.85
C ASP A 25 -4.13 7.81 14.59
N TYR A 26 -4.82 8.75 13.94
CA TYR A 26 -5.97 9.47 14.50
C TYR A 26 -7.12 8.53 14.89
N PHE A 27 -7.41 7.52 14.06
CA PHE A 27 -8.47 6.54 14.33
C PHE A 27 -7.99 5.35 15.18
N GLY A 28 -6.75 5.34 15.66
CA GLY A 28 -6.23 4.25 16.50
C GLY A 28 -5.98 2.94 15.75
N GLY A 29 -5.80 3.00 14.43
CA GLY A 29 -5.47 1.85 13.59
C GLY A 29 -4.01 1.39 13.71
N PRO A 30 -3.58 0.51 12.80
CA PRO A 30 -2.18 0.08 12.68
C PRO A 30 -1.21 1.26 12.53
N LYS A 31 0.04 1.08 12.96
CA LYS A 31 1.09 2.08 12.74
C LYS A 31 1.47 2.11 11.26
N GLY A 32 1.25 3.25 10.60
CA GLY A 32 1.67 3.48 9.22
C GLY A 32 3.07 4.12 9.16
N ARG A 33 4.05 3.40 8.60
CA ARG A 33 5.41 3.93 8.35
C ARG A 33 5.55 4.32 6.88
N LEU A 34 5.87 5.58 6.62
CA LEU A 34 6.09 6.07 5.26
C LEU A 34 7.45 5.63 4.70
N CYS A 35 7.48 5.36 3.40
CA CYS A 35 8.68 5.15 2.62
C CYS A 35 8.52 5.84 1.27
N HIS A 36 9.46 6.71 0.91
CA HIS A 36 9.50 7.30 -0.41
C HIS A 36 10.40 6.48 -1.34
N VAL A 37 9.94 6.26 -2.55
CA VAL A 37 10.63 5.55 -3.62
C VAL A 37 10.80 6.51 -4.78
N PRO A 38 12.05 6.87 -5.15
CA PRO A 38 12.31 7.83 -6.22
C PRO A 38 11.81 7.37 -7.59
N ARG A 39 11.63 8.34 -8.49
CA ARG A 39 11.30 8.10 -9.89
C ARG A 39 12.29 7.14 -10.55
N GLY A 40 11.77 6.22 -11.37
CA GLY A 40 12.56 5.26 -12.14
C GLY A 40 13.16 4.12 -11.32
N ALA A 41 13.08 4.14 -9.99
CA ALA A 41 13.62 3.07 -9.15
C ALA A 41 12.72 1.82 -9.12
N GLY A 42 11.43 1.97 -9.44
CA GLY A 42 10.42 0.92 -9.19
C GLY A 42 10.48 0.48 -7.73
N LEU A 43 10.20 -0.80 -7.43
CA LEU A 43 10.37 -1.33 -6.06
C LEU A 43 11.68 -2.09 -5.84
N GLN A 44 12.59 -2.13 -6.81
CA GLN A 44 13.75 -3.02 -6.75
C GLN A 44 14.61 -2.79 -5.51
N GLY A 45 14.83 -1.52 -5.13
CA GLY A 45 15.59 -1.16 -3.92
C GLY A 45 14.87 -1.43 -2.59
N GLU A 46 13.56 -1.68 -2.61
CA GLU A 46 12.74 -1.90 -1.41
C GLU A 46 12.30 -3.37 -1.23
N LEU A 47 12.71 -4.28 -2.12
CA LEU A 47 12.27 -5.68 -2.09
C LEU A 47 12.61 -6.40 -0.78
N GLU A 48 13.86 -6.29 -0.33
CA GLU A 48 14.32 -6.89 0.93
C GLU A 48 13.58 -6.32 2.14
N ARG A 49 13.27 -5.02 2.10
CA ARG A 49 12.50 -4.35 3.14
C ARG A 49 11.06 -4.84 3.16
N LEU A 50 10.43 -4.98 2.00
CA LEU A 50 9.08 -5.54 1.86
C LEU A 50 9.05 -7.00 2.33
N TYR A 51 10.07 -7.78 1.98
CA TYR A 51 10.19 -9.17 2.44
C TYR A 51 10.26 -9.23 3.96
N SER A 52 11.17 -8.45 4.56
CA SER A 52 11.32 -8.36 6.01
C SER A 52 10.06 -7.86 6.71
N HIS A 53 9.36 -6.90 6.10
CA HIS A 53 8.08 -6.36 6.60
C HIS A 53 7.03 -7.46 6.70
N PHE A 54 6.76 -8.19 5.60
CA PHE A 54 5.75 -9.24 5.60
C PHE A 54 6.19 -10.45 6.46
N ALA A 55 7.45 -10.85 6.40
CA ALA A 55 8.00 -11.93 7.23
C ALA A 55 7.92 -11.61 8.74
N GLY A 56 8.03 -10.33 9.11
CA GLY A 56 7.91 -9.83 10.47
C GLY A 56 6.46 -9.65 10.95
N GLY A 57 5.45 -10.11 10.21
CA GLY A 57 4.03 -9.93 10.57
C GLY A 57 3.48 -8.53 10.25
N GLY A 58 4.13 -7.80 9.34
CA GLY A 58 3.61 -6.56 8.79
C GLY A 58 2.33 -6.79 8.00
N GLY A 59 1.41 -5.81 8.06
CA GLY A 59 0.15 -5.83 7.33
C GLY A 59 0.27 -5.31 5.90
N PRO A 60 -0.87 -5.05 5.23
CA PRO A 60 -0.91 -4.49 3.88
C PRO A 60 -0.10 -3.19 3.76
N VAL A 61 0.54 -3.00 2.60
CA VAL A 61 1.29 -1.78 2.28
C VAL A 61 0.49 -0.98 1.26
N MET A 62 0.02 0.21 1.63
CA MET A 62 -0.58 1.11 0.64
C MET A 62 0.53 1.67 -0.26
N VAL A 63 0.25 1.78 -1.55
CA VAL A 63 1.09 2.41 -2.56
C VAL A 63 0.32 3.56 -3.18
N GLY A 64 0.91 4.75 -3.19
CA GLY A 64 0.42 5.90 -3.95
C GLY A 64 1.48 6.37 -4.94
N GLY A 65 1.14 6.40 -6.23
CA GLY A 65 1.94 7.01 -7.28
C GLY A 65 1.50 8.45 -7.58
N ASP A 66 2.41 9.24 -8.15
CA ASP A 66 2.13 10.61 -8.62
C ASP A 66 1.46 10.63 -10.00
N ALA A 67 2.04 9.93 -10.99
CA ALA A 67 1.61 10.06 -12.37
C ALA A 67 0.71 8.91 -12.87
N ASP A 68 0.65 7.78 -12.16
CA ASP A 68 -0.15 6.62 -12.60
C ASP A 68 -1.63 6.69 -12.19
N ALA A 69 -2.00 7.65 -11.33
CA ALA A 69 -3.33 7.80 -10.75
C ALA A 69 -3.92 6.50 -10.17
N GLN A 70 -3.07 5.56 -9.76
CA GLN A 70 -3.47 4.22 -9.36
C GLN A 70 -2.92 3.88 -7.97
N SER A 71 -3.73 4.15 -6.95
CA SER A 71 -3.48 3.61 -5.61
C SER A 71 -3.62 2.09 -5.61
N LYS A 72 -2.77 1.39 -4.86
CA LYS A 72 -2.76 -0.08 -4.77
C LYS A 72 -2.46 -0.50 -3.34
N ALA A 73 -2.82 -1.72 -2.96
CA ALA A 73 -2.27 -2.36 -1.77
C ALA A 73 -1.37 -3.52 -2.17
N LEU A 74 -0.17 -3.60 -1.56
CA LEU A 74 0.66 -4.80 -1.63
C LEU A 74 0.32 -5.70 -0.44
N LEU A 75 0.10 -6.97 -0.74
CA LEU A 75 -0.24 -8.01 0.23
C LEU A 75 0.88 -9.03 0.43
N GLY A 76 1.93 -8.96 -0.38
CA GLY A 76 3.07 -9.87 -0.31
C GLY A 76 4.12 -9.55 -1.38
N VAL A 77 5.30 -10.14 -1.21
CA VAL A 77 6.41 -10.12 -2.17
C VAL A 77 6.95 -11.52 -2.34
N CYS A 78 7.35 -11.86 -3.55
CA CYS A 78 7.99 -13.13 -3.91
C CYS A 78 9.27 -12.80 -4.69
N LEU A 79 10.39 -13.36 -4.25
CA LEU A 79 11.69 -13.17 -4.88
C LEU A 79 12.04 -14.45 -5.64
N GLY A 80 12.33 -14.31 -6.94
CA GLY A 80 12.79 -15.40 -7.78
C GLY A 80 14.27 -15.73 -7.55
N PRO A 81 14.79 -16.79 -8.17
CA PRO A 81 16.20 -17.18 -8.06
C PRO A 81 17.17 -16.21 -8.77
N GLY A 82 16.66 -15.35 -9.66
CA GLY A 82 17.43 -14.33 -10.36
C GLY A 82 17.07 -12.91 -9.91
N THR A 83 16.89 -12.01 -10.87
CA THR A 83 16.45 -10.62 -10.61
C THR A 83 14.93 -10.47 -10.61
N GLU A 84 14.20 -11.55 -10.88
CA GLU A 84 12.74 -11.58 -10.96
C GLU A 84 12.14 -11.38 -9.58
N ALA A 85 11.18 -10.45 -9.50
CA ALA A 85 10.44 -10.21 -8.28
C ALA A 85 8.98 -9.95 -8.62
N TYR A 86 8.10 -10.45 -7.76
CA TYR A 86 6.66 -10.29 -7.89
C TYR A 86 6.09 -9.69 -6.62
N VAL A 87 5.04 -8.88 -6.78
CA VAL A 87 4.24 -8.37 -5.67
C VAL A 87 2.80 -8.80 -5.83
N LEU A 88 2.16 -9.19 -4.73
CA LEU A 88 0.73 -9.50 -4.71
C LEU A 88 -0.04 -8.19 -4.57
N VAL A 89 -0.69 -7.75 -5.64
CA VAL A 89 -1.41 -6.48 -5.70
C VAL A 89 -2.90 -6.72 -5.45
N LEU A 90 -3.50 -5.86 -4.62
CA LEU A 90 -4.93 -5.63 -4.52
C LEU A 90 -5.24 -4.24 -5.09
N ASP A 91 -6.03 -4.22 -6.16
CA ASP A 91 -6.43 -3.03 -6.88
C ASP A 91 -7.81 -2.54 -6.40
N PRO A 92 -7.91 -1.33 -5.82
CA PRO A 92 -9.16 -0.79 -5.29
C PRO A 92 -10.10 -0.20 -6.35
N HIS A 93 -9.75 -0.20 -7.64
CA HIS A 93 -10.58 0.40 -8.70
C HIS A 93 -11.70 -0.54 -9.20
N CYS A 94 -11.84 -1.73 -8.62
CA CYS A 94 -12.95 -2.63 -8.91
C CYS A 94 -14.29 -1.95 -8.64
N TRP A 95 -15.09 -1.76 -9.68
CA TRP A 95 -16.44 -1.22 -9.58
C TRP A 95 -17.50 -2.33 -9.59
N GLY A 96 -18.42 -2.27 -8.64
CA GLY A 96 -19.48 -3.26 -8.45
C GLY A 96 -19.10 -4.36 -7.45
N PRO A 97 -20.10 -5.09 -6.92
CA PRO A 97 -19.87 -6.13 -5.91
C PRO A 97 -19.34 -7.42 -6.56
N PRO A 98 -18.11 -7.87 -6.23
CA PRO A 98 -17.65 -9.19 -6.65
C PRO A 98 -18.43 -10.28 -5.91
N LYS A 99 -18.76 -11.40 -6.57
CA LYS A 99 -19.49 -12.49 -5.90
C LYS A 99 -18.61 -13.36 -5.02
N ASN A 100 -17.33 -13.47 -5.36
CA ASN A 100 -16.34 -14.26 -4.64
C ASN A 100 -14.90 -13.84 -5.02
N SER A 101 -13.91 -14.41 -4.33
CA SER A 101 -12.49 -14.15 -4.59
C SER A 101 -12.02 -14.61 -5.97
N SER A 102 -12.61 -15.66 -6.53
CA SER A 102 -12.22 -16.19 -7.84
C SER A 102 -12.56 -15.22 -8.97
N GLU A 103 -13.67 -14.49 -8.88
CA GLU A 103 -14.00 -13.42 -9.84
C GLU A 103 -12.98 -12.27 -9.77
N LEU A 104 -12.56 -11.88 -8.57
CA LEU A 104 -11.53 -10.84 -8.39
C LEU A 104 -10.18 -11.26 -8.97
N GLN A 105 -9.80 -12.52 -8.77
CA GLN A 105 -8.56 -13.09 -9.30
C GLN A 105 -8.61 -13.22 -10.82
N ALA A 106 -9.71 -13.77 -11.36
CA ALA A 106 -9.89 -13.95 -12.81
C ALA A 106 -9.92 -12.61 -13.57
N ALA A 107 -10.49 -11.57 -12.97
CA ALA A 107 -10.49 -10.21 -13.52
C ALA A 107 -9.19 -9.44 -13.27
N GLY A 108 -8.25 -9.98 -12.47
CA GLY A 108 -6.95 -9.39 -12.21
C GLY A 108 -6.93 -8.26 -11.17
N TRP A 109 -8.03 -8.07 -10.41
CA TRP A 109 -8.12 -7.12 -9.29
C TRP A 109 -7.25 -7.54 -8.10
N VAL A 110 -7.03 -8.86 -7.95
CA VAL A 110 -6.09 -9.41 -6.97
C VAL A 110 -5.18 -10.41 -7.67
N GLY A 111 -3.87 -10.19 -7.64
CA GLY A 111 -2.94 -11.11 -8.28
C GLY A 111 -1.49 -10.70 -8.19
N TRP A 112 -0.61 -11.66 -8.48
CA TRP A 112 0.82 -11.43 -8.57
C TRP A 112 1.14 -10.62 -9.84
N ARG A 113 1.91 -9.56 -9.67
CA ARG A 113 2.41 -8.71 -10.75
C ARG A 113 3.92 -8.65 -10.66
N GLU A 114 4.59 -8.76 -11.80
CA GLU A 114 6.04 -8.61 -11.87
C GLU A 114 6.41 -7.16 -11.56
N VAL A 115 7.40 -6.96 -10.70
CA VAL A 115 7.80 -5.63 -10.22
C VAL A 115 8.25 -4.72 -11.37
N SER A 116 8.89 -5.28 -12.40
CA SER A 116 9.35 -4.56 -13.59
C SER A 116 8.21 -3.92 -14.41
N THR A 117 6.99 -4.44 -14.29
CA THR A 117 5.82 -4.00 -15.07
C THR A 117 4.70 -3.39 -14.22
N ALA A 118 4.70 -3.65 -12.91
CA ALA A 118 3.67 -3.17 -11.99
C ALA A 118 3.81 -1.69 -11.62
N PHE A 119 4.96 -1.07 -11.89
CA PHE A 119 5.28 0.30 -11.49
C PHE A 119 5.77 1.10 -12.70
N ASP A 120 5.19 2.28 -12.90
CA ASP A 120 5.56 3.19 -13.98
C ASP A 120 6.93 3.81 -13.69
N PRO A 121 7.94 3.64 -14.57
CA PRO A 121 9.26 4.23 -14.39
C PRO A 121 9.26 5.76 -14.36
N ASN A 122 8.22 6.42 -14.87
CA ASN A 122 8.09 7.88 -14.82
C ASN A 122 7.41 8.38 -13.54
N SER A 123 6.92 7.48 -12.69
CA SER A 123 6.29 7.81 -11.40
C SER A 123 7.28 7.67 -10.25
N PHE A 124 7.12 8.50 -9.22
CA PHE A 124 7.63 8.18 -7.89
C PHE A 124 6.53 7.49 -7.10
N TYR A 125 6.91 6.76 -6.06
CA TYR A 125 5.96 6.06 -5.20
C TYR A 125 6.17 6.43 -3.74
N ASN A 126 5.06 6.61 -3.02
CA ASN A 126 5.07 6.56 -1.57
C ASN A 126 4.43 5.25 -1.13
N LEU A 127 5.04 4.61 -0.15
CA LEU A 127 4.53 3.42 0.51
C LEU A 127 4.11 3.77 1.94
N CYS A 128 2.99 3.24 2.41
CA CYS A 128 2.61 3.26 3.81
C CYS A 128 2.57 1.84 4.34
N LEU A 129 3.64 1.45 5.04
CA LEU A 129 3.82 0.10 5.59
C LEU A 129 3.06 0.01 6.92
N THR A 130 2.05 -0.86 6.99
CA THR A 130 1.24 -1.01 8.21
C THR A 130 1.81 -2.09 9.14
N SER A 131 1.89 -1.80 10.43
CA SER A 131 2.35 -2.74 11.45
C SER A 131 1.48 -2.68 12.70
N HIS A 132 1.42 -3.77 13.45
CA HIS A 132 0.69 -3.80 14.72
C HIS A 132 1.23 -2.74 15.69
N ASN A 133 0.32 -2.02 16.34
CA ASN A 133 0.67 -1.02 17.34
C ASN A 133 0.73 -1.66 18.73
N SER A 134 1.92 -2.14 19.11
CA SER A 134 2.16 -2.86 20.37
C SER A 134 2.02 -1.98 21.63
N GLU A 135 2.11 -0.66 21.52
CA GLU A 135 1.95 0.28 22.64
C GLU A 135 0.46 0.51 23.00
N LYS A 136 -0.43 0.63 22.00
CA LYS A 136 -1.88 0.81 22.25
C LYS A 136 -2.57 -0.47 22.76
N GLN A 137 -2.08 -1.67 22.40
CA GLN A 137 -2.60 -2.93 22.97
C GLN A 137 -2.36 -3.03 24.48
N ARG A 138 -1.21 -2.56 24.98
CA ARG A 138 -0.92 -2.55 26.42
C ARG A 138 -1.82 -1.60 27.20
N GLN A 139 -2.29 -0.52 26.57
CA GLN A 139 -3.24 0.42 27.19
C GLN A 139 -4.70 -0.06 27.12
N ALA A 140 -5.07 -0.90 26.15
CA ALA A 140 -6.40 -1.49 26.06
C ALA A 140 -6.60 -2.74 26.93
N LEU A 141 -5.50 -3.31 27.43
CA LEU A 141 -5.47 -4.50 28.30
C LEU A 141 -5.27 -4.16 29.79
N ASN A 142 -5.16 -2.87 30.13
CA ASN A 142 -5.09 -2.34 31.49
C ASN A 142 -6.34 -1.50 31.78
#